data_AF-A0A2V7RYQ0-F1
#
_entry.id   AF-A0A2V7RYQ0-F1
#
_cell.length_a   1.000
_cell.length_b   1.000
_cell.length_c   1.000
_cell.angle_alpha   90.00
_cell.angle_beta   90.00
_cell.angle_gamma   90.00
#
_symmetry.space_group_name_H-M   'P 1'
#
loop_
_entity.id
_entity.type
_entity.pdbx_description
1 polymer ?
#
loop_
_entity_poly.entity_id
_entity_poly.type
_entity_poly.pdbx_seq_one_letter_code
_entity_poly.pdbx_strand_id
1 'polypeptide(L)'
;SPLAQKPFLRVGNQHVLAAEAAPPSVHALTMLAYMPLFRTEHHDAMDRLHQHLSQALPRQDPVQLCGKKVMPQPHLVLGDLLPNRNVADADVPFALMWLELVARLGFLRRNENWSKLFDRFLDDRDRDGVWHPHKGMSVARSANSHVWPVYPLEESLSGDERWTDVTFRLGVIARVIGRTIEIA
;
A
#
# COMPACT_ATOMS: atom_id res chain seq x y z
N SER A 1 -8.51 20.99 -5.67
CA SER A 1 -7.52 21.92 -6.24
C SER A 1 -7.16 21.45 -7.64
N PRO A 2 -6.97 22.34 -8.64
CA PRO A 2 -6.51 21.96 -9.99
C PRO A 2 -5.21 21.14 -9.98
N LEU A 3 -4.29 21.46 -9.07
CA LEU A 3 -3.03 20.73 -8.88
C LEU A 3 -3.23 19.30 -8.33
N ALA A 4 -4.37 19.00 -7.72
CA ALA A 4 -4.69 17.63 -7.30
C ALA A 4 -5.04 16.73 -8.49
N GLN A 5 -5.57 17.29 -9.59
CA GLN A 5 -5.92 16.54 -10.80
C GLN A 5 -4.76 16.48 -11.79
N LYS A 6 -3.97 17.56 -11.89
CA LYS A 6 -2.80 17.63 -12.79
C LYS A 6 -1.60 18.21 -12.03
N PRO A 7 -0.88 17.38 -11.25
CA PRO A 7 0.19 17.86 -10.39
C PRO A 7 1.50 18.15 -11.14
N PHE A 8 1.62 17.79 -12.42
CA PHE A 8 2.85 17.89 -13.19
C PHE A 8 2.93 19.16 -14.03
N LEU A 9 4.11 19.78 -14.01
CA LEU A 9 4.54 20.89 -14.86
C LEU A 9 5.67 20.42 -15.79
N ARG A 10 5.74 21.01 -16.98
CA ARG A 10 6.83 20.75 -17.92
C ARG A 10 7.97 21.73 -17.67
N VAL A 11 9.17 21.21 -17.38
CA VAL A 11 10.40 22.00 -17.26
C VAL A 11 11.42 21.44 -18.25
N GLY A 12 11.70 22.20 -19.31
CA GLY A 12 12.49 21.72 -20.44
C GLY A 12 11.85 20.48 -21.08
N ASN A 13 12.58 19.36 -21.04
CA ASN A 13 12.12 18.08 -21.59
C ASN A 13 11.60 17.08 -20.54
N GLN A 14 11.46 17.48 -19.27
CA GLN A 14 10.98 16.62 -18.20
C GLN A 14 9.66 17.14 -17.61
N HIS A 15 8.85 16.21 -17.10
CA HIS A 15 7.68 16.52 -16.29
C HIS A 15 8.08 16.38 -14.83
N VAL A 16 7.87 17.44 -14.05
CA VAL A 16 8.16 17.48 -12.61
C VAL A 16 6.89 17.84 -11.86
N LEU A 17 6.75 17.37 -10.63
CA LEU A 17 5.69 17.81 -9.74
C LEU A 17 5.85 19.31 -9.48
N ALA A 18 4.73 20.04 -9.52
CA ALA A 18 4.69 21.44 -9.11
C ALA A 18 5.19 21.60 -7.67
N ALA A 19 5.84 22.72 -7.37
CA ALA A 19 6.37 22.97 -6.02
C ALA A 19 5.23 23.03 -4.99
N GLU A 20 4.08 23.56 -5.40
CA GLU A 20 2.84 23.64 -4.61
C GLU A 20 1.99 22.35 -4.67
N ALA A 21 2.40 21.33 -5.42
CA ALA A 21 1.75 20.03 -5.34
C ALA A 21 2.13 19.35 -4.02
N ALA A 22 1.12 19.06 -3.20
CA ALA A 22 1.27 18.40 -1.92
C ALA A 22 0.50 17.06 -1.88
N PRO A 23 0.88 16.06 -2.71
CA PRO A 23 0.33 14.73 -2.59
C PRO A 23 0.72 14.11 -1.24
N PRO A 24 -0.10 13.20 -0.68
CA PRO A 24 0.24 12.54 0.57
C PRO A 24 1.52 11.71 0.41
N SER A 25 2.34 11.68 1.45
CA SER A 25 3.44 10.73 1.55
C SER A 25 2.99 9.42 2.19
N VAL A 26 3.67 8.32 1.90
CA VAL A 26 3.44 7.04 2.60
C VAL A 26 3.59 7.21 4.12
N HIS A 27 4.51 8.07 4.57
CA HIS A 27 4.67 8.38 6.00
C HIS A 27 3.44 9.07 6.60
N ALA A 28 2.85 10.03 5.88
CA ALA A 28 1.63 10.70 6.30
C ALA A 28 0.45 9.71 6.33
N LEU A 29 0.34 8.84 5.32
CA LEU A 29 -0.67 7.78 5.30
C LEU A 29 -0.52 6.85 6.50
N THR A 30 0.71 6.41 6.79
CA THR A 30 1.00 5.54 7.94
C THR A 30 0.61 6.23 9.25
N MET A 31 1.02 7.48 9.44
CA MET A 31 0.64 8.25 10.63
C MET A 31 -0.89 8.30 10.81
N LEU A 32 -1.62 8.67 9.75
CA LEU A 32 -3.09 8.76 9.79
C LEU A 32 -3.76 7.41 10.06
N ALA A 33 -3.22 6.32 9.52
CA ALA A 33 -3.73 4.97 9.73
C ALA A 33 -3.77 4.58 11.22
N TYR A 34 -2.82 5.09 12.01
CA TYR A 34 -2.72 4.86 13.45
C TYR A 34 -3.36 5.97 14.32
N MET A 35 -4.07 6.94 13.72
CA MET A 35 -4.76 8.02 14.43
C MET A 35 -6.28 7.96 14.24
N PRO A 36 -7.00 6.98 14.84
CA PRO A 36 -8.43 6.77 14.60
C PRO A 36 -9.32 7.95 15.01
N LEU A 37 -8.97 8.67 16.09
CA LEU A 37 -9.73 9.85 16.53
C LEU A 37 -9.67 10.97 15.48
N PHE A 38 -8.47 11.28 14.98
CA PHE A 38 -8.27 12.27 13.92
C PHE A 38 -9.08 11.93 12.67
N ARG A 39 -9.08 10.65 12.25
CA ARG A 39 -9.85 10.20 11.08
C ARG A 39 -11.36 10.36 11.26
N THR A 40 -11.84 10.19 12.49
CA THR A 40 -13.27 10.34 12.82
C THR A 40 -13.67 11.81 12.77
N GLU A 41 -12.83 12.70 13.31
CA GLU A 41 -13.05 14.15 13.31
C GLU A 41 -12.95 14.76 11.90
N HIS A 42 -12.09 14.20 11.03
CA HIS A 42 -11.80 14.73 9.70
C HIS A 42 -12.30 13.83 8.55
N HIS A 43 -13.53 13.33 8.65
CA HIS A 43 -14.13 12.41 7.66
C HIS A 43 -14.09 12.94 6.21
N ASP A 44 -14.41 14.22 5.98
CA ASP A 44 -14.35 14.85 4.65
C ASP A 44 -12.95 14.80 4.02
N ALA A 45 -11.92 15.02 4.84
CA ALA A 45 -10.54 14.93 4.38
C ALA A 45 -10.16 13.48 4.05
N MET A 46 -10.64 12.53 4.86
CA MET A 46 -10.45 11.09 4.62
C MET A 46 -11.15 10.62 3.34
N ASP A 47 -12.31 11.17 3.01
CA ASP A 47 -13.00 10.85 1.75
C ASP A 47 -12.26 11.39 0.52
N ARG A 48 -11.72 12.62 0.59
CA ARG A 48 -10.86 13.15 -0.47
C ARG A 48 -9.59 12.34 -0.61
N LEU A 49 -9.01 11.89 0.50
CA LEU A 49 -7.84 11.03 0.49
C LEU A 49 -8.14 9.68 -0.16
N HIS A 50 -9.28 9.06 0.17
CA HIS A 50 -9.74 7.84 -0.48
C HIS A 50 -9.89 8.02 -2.00
N GLN A 51 -10.50 9.12 -2.43
CA GLN A 51 -10.64 9.46 -3.85
C GLN A 51 -9.28 9.64 -4.54
N HIS A 52 -8.31 10.26 -3.87
CA HIS A 52 -6.95 10.43 -4.40
C HIS A 52 -6.24 9.09 -4.56
N LEU A 53 -6.25 8.24 -3.52
CA LEU A 53 -5.56 6.95 -3.53
C LEU A 53 -6.20 5.90 -4.44
N SER A 54 -7.47 6.07 -4.80
CA SER A 54 -8.17 5.15 -5.71
C SER A 54 -7.98 5.49 -7.19
N GLN A 55 -7.28 6.59 -7.51
CA GLN A 55 -7.00 6.97 -8.90
C GLN A 55 -5.88 6.12 -9.49
N ALA A 56 -5.91 5.95 -10.80
CA ALA A 56 -4.83 5.28 -11.51
C ALA A 56 -3.50 6.04 -11.33
N LEU A 57 -2.41 5.29 -11.13
CA LEU A 57 -1.08 5.88 -11.00
C LEU A 57 -0.71 6.66 -12.28
N PRO A 58 -0.19 7.90 -12.16
CA PRO A 58 0.40 8.59 -13.29
C PRO A 58 1.57 7.80 -13.89
N ARG A 59 1.82 7.99 -15.19
CA ARG A 59 2.97 7.38 -15.87
C ARG A 59 4.28 8.08 -15.55
N GLN A 60 4.21 9.32 -15.06
CA GLN A 60 5.36 10.14 -14.72
C GLN A 60 5.85 9.82 -13.31
N ASP A 61 7.17 9.72 -13.15
CA ASP A 61 7.79 9.52 -11.85
C ASP A 61 7.57 10.73 -10.92
N PRO A 62 7.44 10.51 -9.60
CA PRO A 62 7.33 11.59 -8.63
C PRO A 62 8.70 12.27 -8.46
N VAL A 63 9.04 13.20 -9.34
CA VAL A 63 10.26 14.00 -9.26
C VAL A 63 9.92 15.47 -9.03
N GLN A 64 10.74 16.19 -8.26
CA GLN A 64 10.59 17.63 -8.01
C GLN A 64 11.86 18.38 -8.42
N LEU A 65 11.70 19.63 -8.83
CA LEU A 65 12.82 20.53 -9.10
C LEU A 65 13.21 21.28 -7.82
N CYS A 66 14.37 20.94 -7.26
CA CYS A 66 14.96 21.65 -6.13
C CYS A 66 16.08 22.57 -6.64
N GLY A 67 15.76 23.85 -6.79
CA GLY A 67 16.65 24.82 -7.42
C GLY A 67 16.87 24.49 -8.90
N LYS A 68 18.04 23.94 -9.23
CA LYS A 68 18.39 23.50 -10.60
C LYS A 68 18.45 21.98 -10.76
N LYS A 69 18.24 21.22 -9.68
CA LYS A 69 18.41 19.76 -9.68
C LYS A 69 17.05 19.07 -9.59
N VAL A 70 16.84 18.09 -10.47
CA VAL A 70 15.67 17.21 -10.42
C VAL A 70 15.95 16.10 -9.41
N MET A 71 15.09 15.97 -8.42
CA MET A 71 15.23 15.06 -7.29
C MET A 71 14.04 14.09 -7.24
N PRO A 72 14.28 12.78 -7.11
CA PRO A 72 13.20 11.80 -6.93
C PRO A 72 12.56 11.95 -5.54
N GLN A 73 11.25 11.77 -5.49
CA GLN A 73 10.41 11.81 -4.29
C GLN A 73 9.67 10.48 -4.12
N PRO A 74 10.39 9.36 -3.85
CA PRO A 74 9.81 8.02 -3.83
C PRO A 74 8.77 7.80 -2.72
N HIS A 75 8.74 8.68 -1.73
CA HIS A 75 7.81 8.62 -0.61
C HIS A 75 6.42 9.19 -0.94
N LEU A 76 6.26 9.90 -2.05
CA LEU A 76 4.99 10.52 -2.44
C LEU A 76 4.08 9.51 -3.14
N VAL A 77 2.80 9.55 -2.79
CA VAL A 77 1.77 8.65 -3.32
C VAL A 77 0.82 9.41 -4.23
N LEU A 78 0.85 9.08 -5.50
CA LEU A 78 0.10 9.78 -6.56
C LEU A 78 -1.19 9.07 -7.00
N GLY A 79 -1.51 7.93 -6.40
CA GLY A 79 -2.66 7.10 -6.77
C GLY A 79 -2.56 5.70 -6.17
N ASP A 80 -3.23 4.74 -6.79
CA ASP A 80 -3.23 3.35 -6.37
C ASP A 80 -1.90 2.68 -6.69
N LEU A 81 -1.20 2.25 -5.63
CA LEU A 81 0.08 1.54 -5.73
C LEU A 81 -0.11 0.03 -6.01
N LEU A 82 -1.33 -0.51 -5.93
CA LEU A 82 -1.67 -1.89 -6.30
C LEU A 82 -2.80 -1.94 -7.35
N PRO A 83 -2.57 -1.40 -8.57
CA PRO A 83 -3.62 -1.29 -9.58
C PRO A 83 -4.04 -2.63 -10.18
N ASN A 84 -3.22 -3.68 -10.07
CA ASN A 84 -3.53 -5.00 -10.59
C ASN A 84 -2.74 -6.11 -9.87
N ARG A 85 -3.18 -7.36 -10.11
CA ARG A 85 -2.62 -8.57 -9.50
C ARG A 85 -1.12 -8.76 -9.75
N ASN A 86 -0.62 -8.36 -10.92
CA ASN A 86 0.77 -8.62 -11.28
C ASN A 86 1.72 -7.78 -10.42
N VAL A 87 1.32 -6.55 -10.08
CA VAL A 87 2.06 -5.70 -9.15
C VAL A 87 2.07 -6.31 -7.74
N ALA A 88 0.92 -6.83 -7.29
CA ALA A 88 0.83 -7.50 -5.99
C ALA A 88 1.67 -8.79 -5.91
N ASP A 89 1.72 -9.58 -6.98
CA ASP A 89 2.49 -10.83 -7.05
C ASP A 89 3.99 -10.58 -7.17
N ALA A 90 4.40 -9.45 -7.74
CA ALA A 90 5.81 -9.08 -7.90
C ALA A 90 6.48 -8.74 -6.57
N ASP A 91 5.72 -8.22 -5.60
CA ASP A 91 6.22 -7.83 -4.28
C ASP A 91 5.11 -8.03 -3.22
N VAL A 92 4.96 -9.28 -2.77
CA VAL A 92 3.96 -9.67 -1.76
C VAL A 92 4.09 -8.87 -0.46
N PRO A 93 5.29 -8.69 0.13
CA PRO A 93 5.44 -7.89 1.34
C PRO A 93 4.96 -6.44 1.18
N PHE A 94 5.29 -5.80 0.04
CA PHE A 94 4.78 -4.46 -0.27
C PHE A 94 3.25 -4.46 -0.45
N ALA A 95 2.71 -5.48 -1.11
CA ALA A 95 1.27 -5.59 -1.31
C ALA A 95 0.51 -5.67 0.03
N LEU A 96 1.00 -6.48 0.97
CA LEU A 96 0.41 -6.61 2.31
C LEU A 96 0.58 -5.32 3.13
N MET A 97 1.74 -4.65 3.04
CA MET A 97 1.95 -3.35 3.66
C MET A 97 0.89 -2.34 3.19
N TRP A 98 0.67 -2.26 1.88
CA TRP A 98 -0.31 -1.36 1.28
C TRP A 98 -1.74 -1.72 1.66
N LEU A 99 -2.11 -3.00 1.57
CA LEU A 99 -3.45 -3.49 1.96
C LEU A 99 -3.74 -3.24 3.44
N GLU A 100 -2.77 -3.45 4.33
CA GLU A 100 -2.91 -3.12 5.75
C GLU A 100 -3.07 -1.62 5.97
N LEU A 101 -2.31 -0.80 5.26
CA LEU A 101 -2.42 0.65 5.32
C LEU A 101 -3.82 1.13 4.94
N VAL A 102 -4.33 0.71 3.78
CA VAL A 102 -5.68 1.09 3.32
C VAL A 102 -6.78 0.45 4.15
N ALA A 103 -6.56 -0.73 4.76
CA ALA A 103 -7.48 -1.32 5.72
C ALA A 103 -7.61 -0.46 6.98
N ARG A 104 -6.46 -0.08 7.57
CA ARG A 104 -6.42 0.76 8.77
C ARG A 104 -7.02 2.12 8.52
N LEU A 105 -6.79 2.73 7.35
CA LEU A 105 -7.44 3.98 6.94
C LEU A 105 -8.97 3.85 6.76
N GLY A 106 -9.52 2.63 6.70
CA GLY A 106 -10.94 2.37 6.51
C GLY A 106 -11.35 2.32 5.04
N PHE A 107 -10.39 2.19 4.14
CA PHE A 107 -10.59 2.29 2.69
C PHE A 107 -10.70 0.92 2.01
N LEU A 108 -10.10 -0.14 2.56
CA LEU A 108 -10.06 -1.47 1.93
C LEU A 108 -11.45 -1.96 1.49
N ARG A 109 -12.45 -1.92 2.38
CA ARG A 109 -13.83 -2.35 2.09
C ARG A 109 -14.58 -1.44 1.11
N ARG A 110 -14.10 -0.22 0.89
CA ARG A 110 -14.73 0.79 0.01
C ARG A 110 -14.22 0.69 -1.42
N ASN A 111 -13.13 -0.04 -1.64
CA ASN A 111 -12.48 -0.21 -2.93
C ASN A 111 -12.54 -1.69 -3.33
N GLU A 112 -13.32 -2.00 -4.38
CA GLU A 112 -13.51 -3.37 -4.84
C GLU A 112 -12.22 -4.03 -5.33
N ASN A 113 -11.30 -3.28 -5.95
CA ASN A 113 -10.04 -3.83 -6.45
C ASN A 113 -9.18 -4.32 -5.28
N TRP A 114 -9.02 -3.49 -4.24
CA TRP A 114 -8.27 -3.89 -3.05
C TRP A 114 -8.94 -5.03 -2.28
N SER A 115 -10.28 -5.01 -2.18
CA SER A 115 -11.03 -6.12 -1.55
C SER A 115 -10.82 -7.44 -2.30
N LYS A 116 -10.95 -7.44 -3.64
CA LYS A 116 -10.72 -8.64 -4.47
C LYS A 116 -9.28 -9.14 -4.39
N LEU A 117 -8.30 -8.22 -4.37
CA LEU A 117 -6.89 -8.59 -4.19
C LEU A 117 -6.65 -9.23 -2.81
N PHE A 118 -7.25 -8.67 -1.75
CA PHE A 118 -7.16 -9.23 -0.41
C PHE A 118 -7.83 -10.60 -0.31
N ASP A 119 -9.01 -10.78 -0.87
CA ASP A 119 -9.71 -12.07 -0.91
C ASP A 119 -8.88 -13.14 -1.63
N ARG A 120 -8.27 -12.79 -2.77
CA ARG A 120 -7.35 -13.69 -3.46
C ARG A 120 -6.18 -14.13 -2.58
N PHE A 121 -5.57 -13.21 -1.82
CA PHE A 121 -4.51 -13.62 -0.89
C PHE A 121 -5.04 -14.55 0.21
N LEU A 122 -6.31 -14.45 0.61
CA LEU A 122 -6.91 -15.40 1.55
C LEU A 122 -7.24 -16.75 0.91
N ASP A 123 -7.54 -16.80 -0.38
CA ASP A 123 -7.81 -18.05 -1.11
C ASP A 123 -6.54 -18.91 -1.29
N ASP A 124 -5.37 -18.30 -1.18
CA ASP A 124 -4.05 -18.95 -1.24
C ASP A 124 -3.67 -19.68 0.07
N ARG A 125 -4.56 -19.72 1.05
CA ARG A 125 -4.36 -20.46 2.30
C ARG A 125 -4.67 -21.94 2.11
N ASP A 126 -3.87 -22.78 2.76
CA ASP A 126 -4.16 -24.21 2.85
C ASP A 126 -5.28 -24.51 3.86
N ARG A 127 -5.55 -25.80 4.08
CA ARG A 127 -6.57 -26.29 5.02
C ARG A 127 -6.30 -25.90 6.48
N ASP A 128 -5.04 -25.63 6.82
CA ASP A 128 -4.57 -25.27 8.15
C ASP A 128 -4.54 -23.73 8.31
N GLY A 129 -5.02 -22.99 7.29
CA GLY A 129 -5.12 -21.54 7.27
C GLY A 129 -3.80 -20.83 6.98
N VAL A 130 -2.74 -21.57 6.62
CA VAL A 130 -1.41 -21.02 6.34
C VAL A 130 -1.36 -20.60 4.88
N TRP A 131 -0.89 -19.37 4.62
CA TRP A 131 -0.74 -18.87 3.27
C TRP A 131 0.43 -19.54 2.55
N HIS A 132 0.25 -19.95 1.30
CA HIS A 132 1.34 -20.43 0.44
C HIS A 132 1.34 -19.72 -0.92
N PRO A 133 2.52 -19.42 -1.50
CA PRO A 133 2.58 -18.79 -2.81
C PRO A 133 2.10 -19.73 -3.92
N HIS A 134 1.26 -19.22 -4.81
CA HIS A 134 0.79 -19.97 -6.00
C HIS A 134 1.92 -20.48 -6.93
N LYS A 135 3.09 -19.82 -6.93
CA LYS A 135 4.18 -20.10 -7.88
C LYS A 135 5.53 -20.19 -7.18
N GLY A 136 5.92 -21.37 -6.71
CA GLY A 136 7.31 -21.76 -6.42
C GLY A 136 8.21 -20.75 -5.71
N MET A 137 7.63 -19.76 -5.02
CA MET A 137 8.36 -18.67 -4.43
C MET A 137 9.10 -19.26 -3.24
N SER A 138 10.38 -18.96 -3.11
CA SER A 138 11.20 -19.53 -2.03
C SER A 138 10.98 -18.75 -0.74
N VAL A 139 11.01 -17.42 -0.79
CA VAL A 139 10.78 -16.49 0.32
C VAL A 139 10.21 -15.20 -0.25
N ALA A 140 9.21 -14.61 0.40
CA ALA A 140 8.72 -13.29 0.03
C ALA A 140 9.79 -12.24 0.38
N ARG A 141 10.24 -11.43 -0.58
CA ARG A 141 11.24 -10.37 -0.36
C ARG A 141 10.78 -9.10 -1.03
N SER A 142 11.11 -7.95 -0.44
CA SER A 142 10.89 -6.64 -1.03
C SER A 142 12.18 -5.84 -1.07
N ALA A 143 12.38 -5.11 -2.16
CA ALA A 143 13.41 -4.06 -2.24
C ALA A 143 12.86 -2.68 -1.83
N ASN A 144 11.55 -2.59 -1.55
CA ASN A 144 10.90 -1.34 -1.19
C ASN A 144 11.19 -1.00 0.28
N SER A 145 11.84 0.14 0.52
CA SER A 145 12.20 0.57 1.86
C SER A 145 10.99 0.79 2.76
N HIS A 146 9.80 1.05 2.23
CA HIS A 146 8.60 1.28 3.06
C HIS A 146 8.03 0.02 3.71
N VAL A 147 8.56 -1.15 3.37
CA VAL A 147 8.11 -2.45 3.89
C VAL A 147 8.75 -2.79 5.25
N TRP A 148 9.89 -2.18 5.58
CA TRP A 148 10.66 -2.51 6.80
C TRP A 148 9.84 -2.53 8.11
N PRO A 149 8.81 -1.67 8.33
CA PRO A 149 8.07 -1.71 9.60
C PRO A 149 7.13 -2.91 9.71
N VAL A 150 6.86 -3.62 8.60
CA VAL A 150 5.86 -4.68 8.55
C VAL A 150 6.41 -6.05 8.19
N TYR A 151 7.59 -6.12 7.55
CA TYR A 151 8.18 -7.37 7.08
C TYR A 151 9.70 -7.23 6.85
N PRO A 152 10.50 -8.28 7.11
CA PRO A 152 10.12 -9.49 7.85
C PRO A 152 10.03 -9.20 9.36
N LEU A 153 9.18 -9.94 10.08
CA LEU A 153 9.13 -9.95 11.54
C LEU A 153 10.15 -10.91 12.13
N GLU A 154 10.44 -12.00 11.41
CA GLU A 154 11.40 -13.03 11.82
C GLU A 154 12.68 -13.00 10.97
N GLU A 155 13.84 -13.14 11.60
CA GLU A 155 15.15 -13.08 10.93
C GLU A 155 15.49 -14.36 10.13
N SER A 156 14.93 -15.50 10.55
CA SER A 156 15.19 -16.81 9.94
C SER A 156 13.87 -17.43 9.45
N LEU A 157 13.79 -17.64 8.15
CA LEU A 157 12.61 -18.18 7.48
C LEU A 157 12.98 -19.55 6.89
N SER A 158 12.78 -20.63 7.66
CA SER A 158 13.03 -22.00 7.21
C SER A 158 11.75 -22.83 7.23
N GLY A 159 11.63 -23.81 6.33
CA GLY A 159 10.42 -24.66 6.27
C GLY A 159 9.14 -23.84 6.06
N ASP A 160 8.12 -24.08 6.87
CA ASP A 160 6.84 -23.36 6.80
C ASP A 160 6.86 -22.00 7.53
N GLU A 161 7.86 -21.74 8.38
CA GLU A 161 8.02 -20.46 9.09
C GLU A 161 8.19 -19.28 8.13
N ARG A 162 8.66 -19.57 6.91
CA ARG A 162 8.80 -18.58 5.84
C ARG A 162 7.48 -17.91 5.42
N TRP A 163 6.35 -18.49 5.79
CA TRP A 163 5.01 -17.97 5.49
C TRP A 163 4.30 -17.36 6.69
N THR A 164 4.87 -17.47 7.88
CA THR A 164 4.26 -16.99 9.13
C THR A 164 3.94 -15.51 9.06
N ASP A 165 4.89 -14.70 8.58
CA ASP A 165 4.71 -13.25 8.46
C ASP A 165 3.55 -12.87 7.53
N VAL A 166 3.48 -13.52 6.35
CA VAL A 166 2.41 -13.27 5.39
C VAL A 166 1.06 -13.67 5.98
N THR A 167 0.99 -14.87 6.56
CA THR A 167 -0.22 -15.41 7.19
C THR A 167 -0.69 -14.50 8.34
N PHE A 168 0.23 -14.10 9.21
CA PHE A 168 -0.04 -13.19 10.32
C PHE A 168 -0.58 -11.85 9.82
N ARG A 169 0.05 -11.25 8.80
CA ARG A 169 -0.39 -9.98 8.23
C ARG A 169 -1.78 -10.07 7.61
N LEU A 170 -2.09 -11.15 6.91
CA LEU A 170 -3.46 -11.39 6.40
C LEU A 170 -4.48 -11.45 7.54
N GLY A 171 -4.14 -12.10 8.65
CA GLY A 171 -4.93 -12.10 9.88
C GLY A 171 -5.13 -10.70 10.46
N VAL A 172 -4.07 -9.90 10.57
CA VAL A 172 -4.15 -8.49 11.03
C VAL A 172 -5.09 -7.68 10.15
N ILE A 173 -4.95 -7.77 8.82
CA ILE A 173 -5.81 -7.06 7.87
C ILE A 173 -7.27 -7.49 8.05
N ALA A 174 -7.54 -8.80 8.11
CA ALA A 174 -8.87 -9.35 8.34
C ALA A 174 -9.51 -8.81 9.63
N ARG A 175 -8.73 -8.80 10.73
CA ARG A 175 -9.17 -8.26 12.01
C ARG A 175 -9.51 -6.77 11.92
N VAL A 176 -8.65 -5.97 11.28
CA VAL A 176 -8.80 -4.52 11.14
C VAL A 176 -10.08 -4.17 10.37
N ILE A 177 -10.43 -4.93 9.34
CA ILE A 177 -11.67 -4.71 8.58
C ILE A 177 -12.91 -5.34 9.21
N GLY A 178 -12.77 -5.95 10.39
CA GLY A 178 -13.86 -6.55 11.16
C GLY A 178 -14.31 -7.91 10.67
N ARG A 179 -13.48 -8.65 9.91
CA ARG A 179 -13.74 -10.07 9.63
C ARG A 179 -13.47 -10.91 10.87
N THR A 180 -14.29 -11.92 11.08
CA THR A 180 -14.05 -12.96 12.07
C THR A 180 -12.82 -13.76 11.67
N ILE A 181 -11.89 -13.96 12.60
CA ILE A 181 -10.78 -14.90 12.41
C ILE A 181 -11.22 -16.22 13.01
N GLU A 182 -11.43 -17.22 12.17
CA GLU A 182 -11.67 -18.58 12.61
C GLU A 182 -10.32 -19.23 12.94
N ILE A 183 -10.19 -19.71 14.17
CA ILE A 183 -9.04 -20.51 14.60
C ILE A 183 -9.50 -21.96 14.45
N ALA A 184 -8.85 -22.71 13.56
CA ALA A 184 -9.11 -24.13 13.34
C ALA A 184 -8.72 -24.98 14.55
#